data_AF-A0A850SNC0-F1
#
_entry.id   AF-A0A850SNC0-F1
#
_cell.length_a   1.000
_cell.length_b   1.000
_cell.length_c   1.000
_cell.angle_alpha   90.00
_cell.angle_beta   90.00
_cell.angle_gamma   90.00
#
_symmetry.space_group_name_H-M   'P 1'
#
loop_
_entity.id
_entity.type
_entity.pdbx_description
1 polymer ?
#
loop_
_entity_poly.entity_id
_entity_poly.type
_entity_poly.pdbx_seq_one_letter_code
_entity_poly.pdbx_strand_id
1 'polypeptide(L)'
;MSKVIRAHDSCWRAAFDAEASRLRVLLAPAVPSIHHIGSTAVPGIFAKPIIDMLVEAADMSSVDACSSAMEGAGYAARGEYGIPGRRYFSRKSVQVSVTGFHVHVYERGSSHIDRHLAFRDYLLARPDVAAVYTTLKRSLAGDGGVLSADYQARKSDFVASIERAAIEFARKRQNGAALAISAASSIRASEAP
;
A
#
# COMPACT_ATOMS: atom_id res chain seq x y z
N MET A 1 20.49 1.98 -13.32
CA MET A 1 19.93 0.62 -13.24
C MET A 1 18.52 0.63 -13.79
N SER A 2 18.24 -0.26 -14.74
CA SER A 2 16.91 -0.42 -15.34
C SER A 2 15.90 -0.93 -14.30
N LYS A 3 14.68 -0.41 -14.32
CA LYS A 3 13.60 -0.90 -13.44
C LYS A 3 13.05 -2.19 -14.03
N VAL A 4 12.88 -3.23 -13.21
CA VAL A 4 12.37 -4.54 -13.65
C VAL A 4 11.17 -4.98 -12.81
N ILE A 5 10.24 -5.72 -13.41
CA ILE A 5 9.23 -6.48 -12.69
C ILE A 5 9.64 -7.94 -12.55
N ARG A 6 9.16 -8.60 -11.49
CA ARG A 6 9.40 -10.01 -11.19
C ARG A 6 8.12 -10.68 -10.75
N ALA A 7 8.08 -12.01 -10.84
CA ALA A 7 7.03 -12.80 -10.22
C ALA A 7 6.96 -12.49 -8.71
N HIS A 8 5.79 -12.74 -8.12
CA HIS A 8 5.60 -12.53 -6.68
C HIS A 8 6.60 -13.37 -5.87
N ASP A 9 7.23 -12.74 -4.88
CA ASP A 9 8.18 -13.37 -3.97
C ASP A 9 7.58 -13.39 -2.55
N SER A 10 7.50 -14.58 -1.95
CA SER A 10 6.97 -14.74 -0.58
C SER A 10 7.81 -14.01 0.48
N CYS A 11 9.08 -13.69 0.18
CA CYS A 11 9.92 -12.94 1.11
C CYS A 11 9.48 -11.48 1.28
N TRP A 12 8.67 -10.93 0.36
CA TRP A 12 8.23 -9.54 0.42
C TRP A 12 7.44 -9.21 1.68
N ARG A 13 6.65 -10.17 2.17
CA ARG A 13 5.93 -9.99 3.44
C ARG A 13 6.88 -9.87 4.63
N ALA A 14 7.87 -10.76 4.72
CA ALA A 14 8.87 -10.72 5.79
C ALA A 14 9.71 -9.42 5.72
N ALA A 15 10.05 -8.96 4.51
CA ALA A 15 10.74 -7.69 4.32
C ALA A 15 9.89 -6.50 4.77
N PHE A 16 8.59 -6.51 4.48
CA PHE A 16 7.65 -5.52 5.02
C PHE A 16 7.61 -5.56 6.55
N ASP A 17 7.45 -6.74 7.17
CA ASP A 17 7.30 -6.85 8.62
C ASP A 17 8.55 -6.36 9.37
N ALA A 18 9.75 -6.66 8.83
CA ALA A 18 11.02 -6.17 9.34
C ALA A 18 11.14 -4.63 9.22
N GLU A 19 10.79 -4.08 8.06
CA GLU A 19 10.87 -2.63 7.84
C GLU A 19 9.80 -1.88 8.66
N ALA A 20 8.61 -2.45 8.82
CA ALA A 20 7.54 -1.88 9.65
C ALA A 20 7.99 -1.77 11.11
N SER A 21 8.70 -2.78 11.62
CA SER A 21 9.28 -2.74 12.96
C SER A 21 10.33 -1.63 13.11
N ARG A 22 11.17 -1.43 12.10
CA ARG A 22 12.14 -0.31 12.06
C ARG A 22 11.44 1.05 12.06
N LEU A 23 10.40 1.21 11.24
CA LEU A 23 9.64 2.46 11.14
C LEU A 23 8.89 2.82 12.41
N ARG A 24 8.33 1.82 13.13
CA ARG A 24 7.68 2.08 14.43
C ARG A 24 8.63 2.71 15.44
N VAL A 25 9.92 2.34 15.42
CA VAL A 25 10.93 2.96 16.29
C VAL A 25 11.28 4.37 15.82
N LEU A 26 11.54 4.54 14.52
CA LEU A 26 11.99 5.82 13.97
C LEU A 26 10.93 6.92 14.01
N LEU A 27 9.65 6.54 13.92
CA LEU A 27 8.52 7.45 13.86
C LEU A 27 7.70 7.46 15.16
N ALA A 28 8.19 6.89 16.26
CA ALA A 28 7.56 7.04 17.57
C ALA A 28 7.69 8.51 18.04
N PRO A 29 6.63 9.10 18.65
CA PRO A 29 5.33 8.54 18.98
C PRO A 29 4.24 8.70 17.90
N ALA A 30 4.58 9.20 16.71
CA ALA A 30 3.63 9.60 15.67
C ALA A 30 2.81 8.45 15.05
N VAL A 31 3.24 7.18 15.21
CA VAL A 31 2.73 6.05 14.41
C VAL A 31 1.84 5.08 15.16
N PRO A 32 0.53 5.11 14.87
CA PRO A 32 -0.40 4.07 15.29
C PRO A 32 -0.52 2.85 14.37
N SER A 33 -0.43 3.00 13.03
CA SER A 33 -0.66 1.88 12.09
C SER A 33 0.28 1.94 10.88
N ILE A 34 0.79 0.78 10.47
CA ILE A 34 1.60 0.60 9.26
C ILE A 34 1.05 -0.57 8.46
N HIS A 35 0.81 -0.36 7.17
CA HIS A 35 0.21 -1.34 6.27
C HIS A 35 1.12 -1.64 5.09
N HIS A 36 1.20 -2.92 4.72
CA HIS A 36 1.79 -3.31 3.44
C HIS A 36 0.78 -2.99 2.34
N ILE A 37 1.18 -2.19 1.37
CA ILE A 37 0.35 -1.79 0.22
C ILE A 37 1.09 -2.01 -1.09
N GLY A 38 0.48 -1.59 -2.20
CA GLY A 38 1.08 -1.73 -3.53
C GLY A 38 1.07 -3.16 -4.04
N SER A 39 1.77 -3.41 -5.15
CA SER A 39 1.71 -4.73 -5.80
C SER A 39 2.42 -5.83 -5.01
N THR A 40 3.41 -5.50 -4.19
CA THR A 40 4.15 -6.50 -3.40
C THR A 40 3.36 -7.03 -2.20
N ALA A 41 2.24 -6.40 -1.85
CA ALA A 41 1.32 -6.85 -0.81
C ALA A 41 0.29 -7.90 -1.32
N VAL A 42 0.25 -8.17 -2.62
CA VAL A 42 -0.75 -9.04 -3.24
C VAL A 42 -0.06 -10.30 -3.79
N PRO A 43 -0.35 -11.49 -3.24
CA PRO A 43 0.19 -12.74 -3.77
C PRO A 43 -0.16 -12.98 -5.24
N GLY A 44 0.77 -13.56 -5.98
CA GLY A 44 0.54 -14.02 -7.36
C GLY A 44 0.63 -12.96 -8.46
N ILE A 45 0.90 -11.68 -8.13
CA ILE A 45 1.05 -10.63 -9.17
C ILE A 45 2.51 -10.22 -9.39
N PHE A 46 2.85 -9.92 -10.64
CA PHE A 46 4.18 -9.41 -10.97
C PHE A 46 4.38 -8.00 -10.45
N ALA A 47 5.51 -7.70 -9.81
CA ALA A 47 5.74 -6.37 -9.24
C ALA A 47 7.19 -5.92 -9.44
N LYS A 48 7.41 -4.60 -9.37
CA LYS A 48 8.74 -4.10 -9.04
C LYS A 48 9.03 -4.57 -7.62
N PRO A 49 10.23 -5.09 -7.31
CA PRO A 49 10.59 -5.59 -5.99
C PRO A 49 10.82 -4.43 -4.99
N ILE A 50 9.82 -3.56 -4.84
CA ILE A 50 9.83 -2.41 -3.94
C ILE A 50 8.67 -2.62 -2.96
N ILE A 51 8.96 -2.52 -1.67
CA ILE A 51 7.94 -2.62 -0.63
C ILE A 51 7.31 -1.23 -0.47
N ASP A 52 6.06 -1.09 -0.90
CA ASP A 52 5.28 0.12 -0.64
C ASP A 52 4.57 -0.03 0.71
N MET A 53 4.74 0.97 1.58
CA MET A 53 4.28 0.98 2.96
C MET A 53 3.41 2.21 3.18
N LEU A 54 2.28 2.02 3.84
CA LEU A 54 1.36 3.09 4.21
C LEU A 54 1.41 3.27 5.72
N VAL A 55 1.77 4.46 6.18
CA VAL A 55 1.79 4.84 7.59
C VAL A 55 0.65 5.82 7.83
N GLU A 56 -0.19 5.50 8.81
CA GLU A 56 -1.20 6.42 9.32
C GLU A 56 -0.59 7.20 10.48
N ALA A 57 -0.40 8.50 10.33
CA ALA A 57 0.11 9.37 11.37
C ALA A 57 -1.05 10.01 12.14
N ALA A 58 -0.91 10.17 13.45
CA ALA A 58 -1.88 10.93 14.25
C ALA A 58 -1.83 12.44 13.93
N ASP A 59 -0.63 12.95 13.67
CA ASP A 59 -0.34 14.34 13.34
C ASP A 59 0.89 14.40 12.44
N MET A 60 0.83 15.21 11.38
CA MET A 60 1.94 15.33 10.43
C MET A 60 3.14 16.09 11.01
N SER A 61 2.95 16.99 11.97
CA SER A 61 4.07 17.75 12.56
C SER A 61 5.05 16.84 13.31
N SER A 62 4.51 15.80 13.94
CA SER A 62 5.28 14.76 14.62
C SER A 62 6.11 13.92 13.64
N VAL A 63 5.59 13.66 12.44
CA VAL A 63 6.34 12.98 11.36
C VAL A 63 7.47 13.88 10.84
N ASP A 64 7.20 15.17 10.68
CA ASP A 64 8.18 16.15 10.23
C ASP A 64 9.36 16.24 11.20
N ALA A 65 9.10 16.22 12.51
CA ALA A 65 10.11 16.17 13.56
C ALA A 65 11.00 14.91 13.49
N CYS A 66 10.50 13.80 12.97
CA CYS A 66 11.26 12.56 12.80
C CYS A 66 12.13 12.53 11.51
N SER A 67 12.08 13.56 10.66
CA SER A 67 12.75 13.55 9.35
C SER A 67 14.26 13.29 9.46
N SER A 68 14.95 13.94 10.40
CA SER A 68 16.39 13.74 10.58
C SER A 68 16.75 12.32 11.06
N ALA A 69 15.90 11.71 11.90
CA ALA A 69 16.08 10.32 12.32
C ALA A 69 15.88 9.34 11.15
N MET A 70 14.88 9.60 10.30
CA MET A 70 14.65 8.86 9.07
C MET A 70 15.85 8.98 8.10
N GLU A 71 16.40 10.18 7.94
CA GLU A 71 17.58 10.43 7.11
C GLU A 71 18.83 9.71 7.65
N GLY A 72 19.07 9.79 8.96
CA GLY A 72 20.14 9.05 9.63
C GLY A 72 20.00 7.52 9.48
N ALA A 73 18.77 7.03 9.34
CA ALA A 73 18.47 5.63 9.07
C ALA A 73 18.54 5.24 7.58
N GLY A 74 18.92 6.17 6.68
CA GLY A 74 19.15 5.95 5.26
C GLY A 74 17.95 6.21 4.35
N TYR A 75 16.85 6.77 4.87
CA TYR A 75 15.73 7.20 4.04
C TYR A 75 15.99 8.59 3.45
N ALA A 76 15.63 8.80 2.19
CA ALA A 76 15.52 10.14 1.65
C ALA A 76 14.13 10.70 1.95
N ALA A 77 14.05 11.81 2.69
CA ALA A 77 12.83 12.58 2.88
C ALA A 77 12.50 13.37 1.60
N ARG A 78 11.30 13.19 1.06
CA ARG A 78 10.87 13.78 -0.22
C ARG A 78 9.73 14.80 -0.07
N GLY A 79 9.31 15.08 1.16
CA GLY A 79 8.12 15.89 1.44
C GLY A 79 6.87 15.29 0.79
N GLU A 80 6.04 16.14 0.19
CA GLU A 80 4.79 15.75 -0.49
C GLU A 80 5.05 14.95 -1.78
N TYR A 81 6.10 15.31 -2.51
CA TYR A 81 6.53 14.67 -3.75
C TYR A 81 5.38 14.51 -4.77
N GLY A 82 4.64 15.60 -4.99
CA GLY A 82 3.53 15.68 -5.95
C GLY A 82 2.16 15.20 -5.44
N ILE A 83 2.03 14.86 -4.15
CA ILE A 83 0.74 14.54 -3.53
C ILE A 83 0.56 15.40 -2.28
N PRO A 84 -0.36 16.38 -2.30
CA PRO A 84 -0.61 17.26 -1.16
C PRO A 84 -0.89 16.50 0.14
N GLY A 85 -0.36 16.99 1.26
CA GLY A 85 -0.56 16.42 2.59
C GLY A 85 0.18 15.08 2.84
N ARG A 86 0.98 14.59 1.89
CA ARG A 86 1.80 13.40 2.08
C ARG A 86 3.14 13.75 2.73
N ARG A 87 3.71 12.81 3.47
CA ARG A 87 5.18 12.70 3.61
C ARG A 87 5.67 11.41 2.97
N TYR A 88 6.63 11.54 2.09
CA TYR A 88 7.16 10.45 1.32
C TYR A 88 8.63 10.21 1.67
N PHE A 89 8.94 9.00 2.09
CA PHE A 89 10.30 8.56 2.34
C PHE A 89 10.66 7.41 1.40
N SER A 90 11.88 7.41 0.89
CA SER A 90 12.36 6.33 0.02
C SER A 90 13.72 5.83 0.49
N ARG A 91 13.90 4.52 0.61
CA ARG A 91 15.18 3.90 0.97
C ARG A 91 15.53 2.81 -0.03
N LYS A 92 16.78 2.77 -0.48
CA LYS A 92 17.28 1.65 -1.29
C LYS A 92 17.59 0.47 -0.38
N SER A 93 17.34 -0.73 -0.89
CA SER A 93 17.73 -1.97 -0.23
C SER A 93 18.96 -2.56 -0.91
N VAL A 94 19.79 -3.24 -0.13
CA VAL A 94 20.96 -3.98 -0.61
C VAL A 94 20.62 -5.42 -1.03
N GLN A 95 19.40 -5.88 -0.72
CA GLN A 95 18.95 -7.22 -1.07
C GLN A 95 18.54 -7.30 -2.55
N VAL A 96 18.68 -8.47 -3.15
CA VAL A 96 18.28 -8.68 -4.56
C VAL A 96 16.77 -8.87 -4.69
N SER A 97 16.12 -9.50 -3.71
CA SER A 97 14.68 -9.80 -3.71
C SER A 97 13.81 -8.57 -3.39
N VAL A 98 14.38 -7.58 -2.71
CA VAL A 98 13.78 -6.28 -2.41
C VAL A 98 14.81 -5.20 -2.73
N THR A 99 14.52 -4.35 -3.70
CA THR A 99 15.42 -3.28 -4.17
C THR A 99 15.19 -1.93 -3.48
N GLY A 100 14.09 -1.80 -2.74
CA GLY A 100 13.84 -0.60 -1.93
C GLY A 100 12.53 -0.61 -1.18
N PHE A 101 12.34 0.45 -0.41
CA PHE A 101 11.19 0.72 0.42
C PHE A 101 10.66 2.11 0.11
N HIS A 102 9.35 2.21 -0.05
CA HIS A 102 8.61 3.44 -0.27
C HIS A 102 7.63 3.61 0.88
N VAL A 103 7.79 4.67 1.66
CA VAL A 103 6.95 4.93 2.84
C VAL A 103 6.09 6.13 2.54
N HIS A 104 4.78 5.89 2.45
CA HIS A 104 3.76 6.89 2.25
C HIS A 104 3.10 7.17 3.59
N VAL A 105 3.33 8.36 4.14
CA VAL A 105 2.72 8.78 5.40
C VAL A 105 1.59 9.75 5.09
N TYR A 106 0.42 9.49 5.68
CA TYR A 106 -0.74 10.36 5.61
C TYR A 106 -1.32 10.51 7.02
N GLU A 107 -1.91 11.67 7.30
CA GLU A 107 -2.66 11.87 8.54
C GLU A 107 -3.93 11.02 8.54
N ARG A 108 -4.34 10.53 9.72
CA ARG A 108 -5.56 9.74 9.89
C ARG A 108 -6.78 10.44 9.28
N GLY A 109 -7.65 9.65 8.66
CA GLY A 109 -8.84 10.17 7.97
C GLY A 109 -8.57 10.68 6.55
N SER A 110 -7.32 10.66 6.09
CA SER A 110 -7.01 10.96 4.69
C SER A 110 -7.63 9.93 3.74
N SER A 111 -8.32 10.40 2.71
CA SER A 111 -8.88 9.55 1.65
C SER A 111 -7.81 8.77 0.85
N HIS A 112 -6.54 9.18 0.93
CA HIS A 112 -5.43 8.42 0.36
C HIS A 112 -5.21 7.09 1.09
N ILE A 113 -5.47 7.03 2.41
CA ILE A 113 -5.40 5.80 3.20
C ILE A 113 -6.43 4.81 2.66
N ASP A 114 -7.70 5.25 2.59
CA ASP A 114 -8.80 4.42 2.08
C ASP A 114 -8.54 3.93 0.66
N ARG A 115 -8.08 4.81 -0.24
CA ARG A 115 -7.77 4.44 -1.63
C ARG A 115 -6.72 3.33 -1.69
N HIS A 116 -5.64 3.46 -0.93
CA HIS A 116 -4.55 2.47 -0.94
C HIS A 116 -4.97 1.13 -0.34
N LEU A 117 -5.67 1.15 0.80
CA LEU A 117 -6.16 -0.06 1.45
C LEU A 117 -7.22 -0.76 0.60
N ALA A 118 -8.19 -0.02 0.07
CA ALA A 118 -9.22 -0.55 -0.81
C ALA A 118 -8.60 -1.23 -2.03
N PHE A 119 -7.63 -0.59 -2.68
CA PHE A 119 -6.96 -1.19 -3.85
C PHE A 119 -6.31 -2.54 -3.52
N ARG A 120 -5.55 -2.63 -2.42
CA ARG A 120 -4.93 -3.89 -1.97
C ARG A 120 -5.99 -4.94 -1.67
N ASP A 121 -6.96 -4.59 -0.82
CA ASP A 121 -7.95 -5.53 -0.31
C ASP A 121 -8.88 -6.04 -1.42
N TYR A 122 -9.18 -5.19 -2.40
CA TYR A 122 -9.92 -5.59 -3.59
C TYR A 122 -9.16 -6.63 -4.41
N LEU A 123 -7.86 -6.42 -4.67
CA LEU A 123 -7.05 -7.39 -5.40
C LEU A 123 -6.83 -8.70 -4.63
N LEU A 124 -6.74 -8.65 -3.29
CA LEU A 124 -6.70 -9.84 -2.45
C LEU A 124 -8.02 -10.64 -2.53
N ALA A 125 -9.16 -9.94 -2.56
CA ALA A 125 -10.48 -10.55 -2.65
C ALA A 125 -10.86 -10.99 -4.08
N ARG A 126 -10.15 -10.49 -5.11
CA ARG A 126 -10.44 -10.73 -6.53
C ARG A 126 -9.21 -11.27 -7.28
N PRO A 127 -8.86 -12.55 -7.09
CA PRO A 127 -7.75 -13.18 -7.79
C PRO A 127 -7.88 -13.11 -9.32
N ASP A 128 -9.11 -13.11 -9.84
CA ASP A 128 -9.42 -12.92 -11.26
C ASP A 128 -8.95 -11.55 -11.76
N VAL A 129 -9.22 -10.47 -11.02
CA VAL A 129 -8.77 -9.12 -11.35
C VAL A 129 -7.25 -8.99 -11.18
N ALA A 130 -6.69 -9.60 -10.12
CA ALA A 130 -5.25 -9.65 -9.90
C ALA A 130 -4.51 -10.33 -11.07
N ALA A 131 -5.10 -11.40 -11.64
CA ALA A 131 -4.59 -12.08 -12.83
C ALA A 131 -4.61 -11.17 -14.08
N VAL A 132 -5.69 -10.43 -14.32
CA VAL A 132 -5.72 -9.44 -15.43
C VAL A 132 -4.66 -8.36 -15.22
N TYR A 133 -4.50 -7.86 -13.99
CA TYR A 133 -3.49 -6.85 -13.69
C TYR A 133 -2.06 -7.37 -13.91
N THR A 134 -1.78 -8.62 -13.55
CA THR A 134 -0.46 -9.20 -13.81
C THR A 134 -0.19 -9.36 -15.29
N THR A 135 -1.17 -9.79 -16.07
CA THR A 135 -1.07 -9.91 -17.54
C THR A 135 -0.75 -8.57 -18.19
N LEU A 136 -1.46 -7.50 -17.81
CA LEU A 136 -1.16 -6.15 -18.28
C LEU A 136 0.26 -5.73 -17.92
N LYS A 137 0.68 -5.91 -16.66
CA LYS A 137 2.04 -5.51 -16.24
C LYS A 137 3.12 -6.24 -17.02
N ARG A 138 2.90 -7.51 -17.37
CA ARG A 138 3.82 -8.30 -18.18
C ARG A 138 3.83 -7.84 -19.64
N SER A 139 2.68 -7.55 -20.25
CA SER A 139 2.62 -7.09 -21.64
C SER A 139 3.24 -5.69 -21.83
N LEU A 140 3.28 -4.89 -20.76
CA LEU A 140 3.95 -3.58 -20.75
C LEU A 140 5.46 -3.66 -20.49
N ALA A 141 5.97 -4.81 -20.04
CA ALA A 141 7.39 -5.01 -19.80
C ALA A 141 8.06 -5.60 -21.04
N GLY A 142 9.28 -5.17 -21.33
CA GLY A 142 10.12 -5.78 -22.36
C GLY A 142 10.77 -7.08 -21.87
N ASP A 143 11.68 -7.61 -22.68
CA ASP A 143 12.43 -8.82 -22.37
C ASP A 143 13.12 -8.74 -21.00
N GLY A 144 13.08 -9.85 -20.25
CA GLY A 144 13.61 -9.91 -18.89
C GLY A 144 12.84 -9.05 -17.87
N GLY A 145 11.66 -8.53 -18.21
CA GLY A 145 10.82 -7.74 -17.32
C GLY A 145 11.24 -6.27 -17.21
N VAL A 146 12.07 -5.77 -18.14
CA VAL A 146 12.56 -4.39 -18.14
C VAL A 146 11.42 -3.41 -18.44
N LEU A 147 11.35 -2.34 -17.67
CA LEU A 147 10.32 -1.31 -17.78
C LEU A 147 10.81 -0.11 -18.56
N SER A 148 10.02 0.32 -19.54
CA SER A 148 10.17 1.61 -20.22
C SER A 148 9.88 2.79 -19.27
N ALA A 149 10.31 3.99 -19.66
CA ALA A 149 10.09 5.21 -18.89
C ALA A 149 8.59 5.53 -18.70
N ASP A 150 7.78 5.23 -19.72
CA ASP A 150 6.33 5.47 -19.75
C ASP A 150 5.48 4.35 -19.11
N TYR A 151 6.11 3.30 -18.58
CA TYR A 151 5.40 2.15 -18.00
C TYR A 151 4.34 2.53 -16.96
N GLN A 152 4.59 3.56 -16.14
CA GLN A 152 3.59 4.03 -15.17
C GLN A 152 2.39 4.69 -15.87
N ALA A 153 2.63 5.47 -16.92
CA ALA A 153 1.58 6.12 -17.70
C ALA A 153 0.74 5.10 -18.46
N ARG A 154 1.38 4.11 -19.11
CA ARG A 154 0.66 3.08 -19.89
C ARG A 154 -0.30 2.19 -19.09
N LYS A 155 -0.20 2.17 -17.75
CA LYS A 155 -1.11 1.42 -16.88
C LYS A 155 -2.03 2.30 -16.04
N SER A 156 -1.94 3.64 -16.14
CA SER A 156 -2.66 4.55 -15.26
C SER A 156 -4.17 4.30 -15.30
N ASP A 157 -4.73 4.15 -16.49
CA ASP A 157 -6.18 4.07 -16.68
C ASP A 157 -6.75 2.76 -16.12
N PHE A 158 -5.99 1.67 -16.28
CA PHE A 158 -6.34 0.38 -15.71
C PHE A 158 -6.19 0.35 -14.18
N VAL A 159 -5.16 1.01 -13.64
CA VAL A 159 -5.05 1.18 -12.18
C VAL A 159 -6.22 2.00 -11.65
N ALA A 160 -6.57 3.10 -12.32
CA ALA A 160 -7.70 3.94 -11.95
C ALA A 160 -9.05 3.21 -12.01
N SER A 161 -9.24 2.29 -12.96
CA SER A 161 -10.45 1.47 -13.02
C SER A 161 -10.55 0.50 -11.85
N ILE A 162 -9.44 -0.13 -11.46
CA ILE A 162 -9.37 -0.97 -10.26
C ILE A 162 -9.65 -0.13 -9.01
N GLU A 163 -9.05 1.05 -8.88
CA GLU A 163 -9.29 1.94 -7.72
C GLU A 163 -10.77 2.31 -7.57
N ARG A 164 -11.46 2.65 -8.67
CA ARG A 164 -12.91 2.92 -8.63
C ARG A 164 -13.70 1.71 -8.15
N ALA A 165 -13.45 0.53 -8.73
CA ALA A 165 -14.12 -0.70 -8.33
C ALA A 165 -13.82 -1.09 -6.88
N ALA A 166 -12.59 -0.87 -6.43
CA ALA A 166 -12.13 -1.16 -5.08
C ALA A 166 -12.83 -0.28 -4.02
N ILE A 167 -12.98 1.02 -4.29
CA ILE A 167 -13.70 1.94 -3.40
C ILE A 167 -15.18 1.52 -3.30
N GLU A 168 -15.82 1.17 -4.40
CA GLU A 168 -17.20 0.69 -4.40
C GLU A 168 -17.33 -0.63 -3.62
N PHE A 169 -16.39 -1.56 -3.82
CA PHE A 169 -16.35 -2.84 -3.09
C PHE A 169 -16.19 -2.63 -1.57
N ALA A 170 -15.31 -1.73 -1.15
CA ALA A 170 -15.11 -1.40 0.26
C ALA A 170 -16.38 -0.83 0.90
N ARG A 171 -17.07 0.11 0.21
CA ARG A 171 -18.34 0.69 0.66
C ARG A 171 -19.42 -0.38 0.84
N LYS A 172 -19.57 -1.31 -0.12
CA LYS A 172 -20.54 -2.40 -0.02
C LYS A 172 -20.27 -3.32 1.17
N ARG A 173 -19.00 -3.63 1.46
CA ARG A 173 -18.62 -4.44 2.63
C ARG A 173 -18.92 -3.73 3.94
N GLN A 174 -18.63 -2.44 4.06
CA GLN A 174 -18.93 -1.65 5.25
C GLN A 174 -20.45 -1.59 5.52
N ASN A 175 -21.25 -1.35 4.48
CA ASN A 175 -22.71 -1.34 4.59
C ASN A 175 -23.26 -2.71 5.00
N GLY A 176 -22.76 -3.80 4.39
CA GLY A 176 -23.15 -5.16 4.76
C GLY A 176 -22.79 -5.51 6.20
N ALA A 177 -21.60 -5.10 6.66
CA ALA A 177 -21.18 -5.30 8.05
C ALA A 177 -22.04 -4.50 9.04
N ALA A 178 -22.36 -3.24 8.73
CA ALA A 178 -23.22 -2.40 9.56
C ALA A 178 -24.64 -2.95 9.67
N LEU A 179 -25.21 -3.43 8.55
CA LEU A 179 -26.52 -4.08 8.53
C LEU A 179 -26.51 -5.38 9.36
N ALA A 180 -25.46 -6.19 9.25
CA ALA A 180 -25.33 -7.43 10.03
C ALA A 180 -25.22 -7.17 11.55
N ILE A 181 -24.45 -6.14 11.95
CA ILE A 181 -24.35 -5.72 13.36
C ILE A 181 -25.69 -5.22 13.89
N SER A 182 -26.41 -4.40 13.11
CA SER A 182 -27.73 -3.90 13.48
C SER A 182 -28.76 -5.03 13.66
N ALA A 183 -28.77 -6.01 12.75
CA ALA A 183 -29.62 -7.19 12.85
C ALA A 183 -29.31 -8.04 14.09
N ALA A 184 -28.02 -8.27 14.38
CA ALA A 184 -27.59 -9.03 15.56
C ALA A 184 -27.97 -8.33 16.88
N SER A 185 -27.90 -7.01 16.95
CA SER A 185 -28.36 -6.22 18.12
C SER A 185 -29.88 -6.27 18.30
N SER A 186 -30.64 -6.28 17.20
CA SER A 186 -32.10 -6.35 17.24
C SER A 186 -32.61 -7.72 17.73
N ILE A 187 -31.96 -8.81 17.32
CA ILE A 187 -32.29 -10.17 17.79
C ILE A 187 -32.04 -10.31 19.31
N ARG A 188 -30.92 -9.78 19.81
CA ARG A 188 -30.61 -9.82 21.25
C ARG A 188 -31.58 -8.98 22.10
N ALA A 189 -32.13 -7.90 21.56
CA ALA A 189 -33.12 -7.09 22.26
C ALA A 189 -34.49 -7.77 22.36
N SER A 190 -34.82 -8.70 21.45
CA SER A 190 -36.07 -9.49 21.49
C SER A 190 -36.00 -10.76 22.36
N GLU A 191 -34.81 -11.13 22.84
CA GLU A 191 -34.58 -12.31 23.70
C GLU A 191 -34.28 -11.94 25.17
N ALA A 192 -34.36 -10.67 25.54
CA ALA A 192 -34.24 -10.24 26.93
C ALA A 192 -35.60 -10.42 27.66
N PRO A 193 -35.65 -11.16 28.78
CA PRO A 193 -36.87 -11.38 29.57
C PRO A 193 -37.31 -10.14 30.36
#